data_AF-A0A535RUQ7-F1
#
_entry.id   AF-A0A535RUQ7-F1
#
_cell.length_a   1.000
_cell.length_b   1.000
_cell.length_c   1.000
_cell.angle_alpha   90.00
_cell.angle_beta   90.00
_cell.angle_gamma   90.00
#
_symmetry.space_group_name_H-M   'P 1'
#
loop_
_entity.id
_entity.type
_entity.pdbx_description
1 polymer ?
#
loop_
_entity_poly.entity_id
_entity_poly.type
_entity_poly.pdbx_seq_one_letter_code
_entity_poly.pdbx_strand_id
1 'polypeptide(L)'
;MRMRLLGVALLLAACGGTGATATPSSPTASAPTLAAESPTRAPGPIFAEIVRAGASSSYKIKYVYRVTQNEQTQTVELTTYVRPPDMRWDFASPLGGASSFFYLKDGIFICSSGAQPTPSCVKIASAAEMQQTASAQIQQLARDHPERFTSTVVAARVIAGVSAQCFEVNDVSAEYGQGTLCYSEQGLPLYSHFSSASGEFTMEASDVSTTVTDADLKLPGPVQTLP
;
A
#
# COMPACT_ATOMS: atom_id res chain seq x y z
N MET A 1 2.15 -35.55 -16.00
CA MET A 1 0.84 -35.48 -16.69
C MET A 1 0.97 -34.45 -17.79
N ARG A 2 0.96 -34.86 -19.07
CA ARG A 2 1.27 -34.01 -20.24
C ARG A 2 0.01 -33.24 -20.66
N MET A 3 0.01 -31.91 -20.54
CA MET A 3 -1.11 -31.07 -20.96
C MET A 3 -0.81 -30.49 -22.36
N ARG A 4 -1.69 -30.81 -23.32
CA ARG A 4 -1.62 -30.40 -24.72
C ARG A 4 -2.07 -28.94 -24.85
N LEU A 5 -1.24 -28.06 -25.41
CA LEU A 5 -1.68 -26.75 -25.90
C LEU A 5 -2.45 -26.93 -27.21
N LEU A 6 -3.71 -26.52 -27.24
CA LEU A 6 -4.42 -26.20 -28.47
C LEU A 6 -4.25 -24.71 -28.74
N GLY A 7 -3.50 -24.38 -29.79
CA GLY A 7 -3.43 -23.04 -30.36
C GLY A 7 -4.66 -22.77 -31.22
N VAL A 8 -5.21 -21.56 -31.09
CA VAL A 8 -6.19 -21.00 -32.02
C VAL A 8 -5.53 -19.80 -32.67
N ALA A 9 -5.17 -19.97 -33.94
CA ALA A 9 -4.70 -18.90 -34.81
C ALA A 9 -5.91 -18.19 -35.41
N LEU A 10 -6.09 -16.90 -35.11
CA LEU A 10 -7.00 -16.04 -35.86
C LEU A 10 -6.22 -15.29 -36.93
N LEU A 11 -6.48 -15.63 -38.20
CA LEU A 11 -6.11 -14.83 -39.37
C LEU A 11 -7.18 -13.76 -39.60
N LEU A 12 -6.78 -12.49 -39.61
CA LEU A 12 -7.55 -11.38 -40.18
C LEU A 12 -6.73 -10.76 -41.31
N ALA A 13 -7.20 -10.97 -42.53
CA ALA A 13 -6.81 -10.23 -43.71
C ALA A 13 -7.84 -9.12 -43.95
N ALA A 14 -7.38 -7.87 -44.13
CA ALA A 14 -8.18 -6.83 -44.77
C ALA A 14 -7.29 -5.78 -45.44
N CYS A 15 -7.72 -5.38 -46.62
CA CYS A 15 -7.00 -4.67 -47.68
C CYS A 15 -6.81 -3.17 -47.44
N GLY A 16 -5.71 -2.65 -48.00
CA GLY A 16 -5.66 -1.58 -48.99
C GLY A 16 -6.34 -0.22 -48.70
N GLY A 17 -5.54 0.85 -48.72
CA GLY A 17 -6.05 2.22 -48.81
C GLY A 17 -4.93 3.25 -48.95
N THR A 18 -4.45 3.45 -50.17
CA THR A 18 -3.47 4.48 -50.55
C THR A 18 -4.14 5.85 -50.61
N GLY A 19 -3.59 6.86 -49.94
CA GLY A 19 -4.06 8.24 -50.03
C GLY A 19 -3.01 9.22 -49.51
N ALA A 20 -2.17 9.73 -50.42
CA ALA A 20 -1.20 10.76 -50.14
C ALA A 20 -1.84 12.15 -50.34
N THR A 21 -1.83 12.97 -49.29
CA THR A 21 -2.07 14.41 -49.40
C THR A 21 -0.97 15.13 -48.63
N ALA A 22 -0.03 15.71 -49.38
CA ALA A 22 1.01 16.56 -48.85
C ALA A 22 0.41 17.90 -48.38
N THR A 23 0.68 18.28 -47.12
CA THR A 23 0.37 19.60 -46.57
C THR A 23 1.67 20.39 -46.43
N PRO A 24 1.72 21.67 -46.85
CA PRO A 24 2.94 22.47 -46.81
C PRO A 24 3.36 22.82 -45.37
N SER A 25 4.65 22.64 -45.09
CA SER A 25 5.31 23.02 -43.85
C SER A 25 5.47 24.54 -43.77
N SER A 26 4.98 25.15 -42.68
CA SER A 26 5.33 26.51 -42.29
C SER A 26 6.56 26.50 -41.39
N PRO A 27 7.51 27.45 -41.52
CA PRO A 27 8.69 27.52 -40.67
C PRO A 27 8.28 27.98 -39.26
N THR A 28 8.41 27.09 -38.28
CA THR A 28 8.25 27.45 -36.87
C THR A 28 9.56 28.05 -36.37
N ALA A 29 9.52 29.32 -35.99
CA ALA A 29 10.63 30.02 -35.35
C ALA A 29 11.03 29.32 -34.05
N SER A 30 12.32 28.94 -33.94
CA SER A 30 12.90 28.42 -32.71
C SER A 30 12.90 29.51 -31.64
N ALA A 31 12.01 29.39 -30.65
CA ALA A 31 12.11 30.15 -29.42
C ALA A 31 13.33 29.66 -28.62
N PRO A 32 14.05 30.55 -27.92
CA PRO A 32 15.17 30.15 -27.08
C PRO A 32 14.68 29.23 -25.96
N THR A 33 15.25 28.03 -25.90
CA THR A 33 15.11 27.10 -24.76
C THR A 33 15.74 27.75 -23.54
N LEU A 34 14.92 28.38 -22.71
CA LEU A 34 15.28 28.69 -21.33
C LEU A 34 15.58 27.35 -20.65
N ALA A 35 16.83 27.16 -20.25
CA ALA A 35 17.21 26.08 -19.37
C ALA A 35 16.30 26.18 -18.13
N ALA A 36 15.43 25.20 -17.95
CA ALA A 36 14.66 25.06 -16.73
C ALA A 36 15.67 24.81 -15.61
N GLU A 37 15.90 25.84 -14.79
CA GLU A 37 16.56 25.66 -13.50
C GLU A 37 15.78 24.57 -12.76
N SER A 38 16.44 23.43 -12.52
CA SER A 38 15.91 22.44 -11.59
C SER A 38 15.66 23.17 -10.27
N PRO A 39 14.42 23.18 -9.74
CA PRO A 39 14.16 23.88 -8.49
C PRO A 39 15.10 23.31 -7.45
N THR A 40 15.96 24.18 -6.91
CA THR A 40 16.80 23.84 -5.76
C THR A 40 15.84 23.52 -4.63
N ARG A 41 15.65 22.22 -4.40
CA ARG A 41 14.75 21.70 -3.39
C ARG A 41 15.27 22.14 -2.02
N ALA A 42 14.54 23.01 -1.36
CA ALA A 42 14.71 23.24 0.08
C ALA A 42 14.69 21.89 0.80
N PRO A 43 15.56 21.63 1.80
CA PRO A 43 15.57 20.35 2.50
C PRO A 43 14.19 20.12 3.14
N GLY A 44 13.40 19.26 2.51
CA GLY A 44 12.15 18.78 3.07
C GLY A 44 12.43 17.88 4.27
N PRO A 45 11.44 17.67 5.16
CA PRO A 45 11.58 16.75 6.28
C PRO A 45 12.11 15.39 5.80
N ILE A 46 13.12 14.88 6.51
CA ILE A 46 13.78 13.64 6.12
C ILE A 46 12.79 12.51 6.40
N PHE A 47 12.67 11.54 5.48
CA PHE A 47 11.73 10.41 5.59
C PHE A 47 11.68 9.81 7.00
N ALA A 48 12.85 9.56 7.60
CA ALA A 48 12.98 9.00 8.93
C ALA A 48 12.35 9.88 10.03
N GLU A 49 12.36 11.21 9.91
CA GLU A 49 11.72 12.12 10.86
C GLU A 49 10.20 12.02 10.78
N ILE A 50 9.63 12.02 9.58
CA ILE A 50 8.18 11.89 9.38
C ILE A 50 7.69 10.55 9.91
N VAL A 51 8.39 9.47 9.59
CA VAL A 51 8.00 8.13 10.03
C VAL A 51 8.06 8.00 11.55
N ARG A 52 9.10 8.56 12.20
CA ARG A 52 9.20 8.60 13.66
C ARG A 52 8.10 9.45 14.31
N ALA A 53 7.72 10.57 13.69
CA ALA A 53 6.61 11.39 14.18
C ALA A 53 5.28 10.60 14.21
N GLY A 54 5.10 9.68 13.26
CA GLY A 54 3.93 8.80 13.19
C GLY A 54 3.87 7.70 14.27
N ALA A 55 4.98 7.40 14.95
CA ALA A 55 5.05 6.28 15.90
C ALA A 55 4.14 6.46 17.13
N SER A 56 3.83 7.70 17.50
CA SER A 56 2.89 8.03 18.60
C SER A 56 1.50 8.42 18.11
N SER A 57 1.26 8.42 16.80
CA SER A 57 0.01 8.90 16.23
C SER A 57 -1.12 7.89 16.45
N SER A 58 -2.30 8.41 16.76
CA SER A 58 -3.54 7.63 16.79
C SER A 58 -4.33 7.86 15.53
N TYR A 59 -4.69 6.79 14.82
CA TYR A 59 -5.42 6.89 13.56
C TYR A 59 -6.21 5.66 13.18
N LYS A 60 -7.22 5.88 12.35
CA LYS A 60 -8.00 4.89 11.64
C LYS A 60 -7.92 5.22 10.15
N ILE A 61 -7.34 4.32 9.35
CA ILE A 61 -7.19 4.51 7.91
C ILE A 61 -7.78 3.32 7.18
N LYS A 62 -8.68 3.58 6.23
CA LYS A 62 -9.12 2.58 5.24
C LYS A 62 -8.24 2.70 4.01
N TYR A 63 -7.84 1.56 3.46
CA TYR A 63 -7.00 1.46 2.28
C TYR A 63 -7.68 0.61 1.22
N VAL A 64 -7.41 0.97 -0.03
CA VAL A 64 -7.52 0.07 -1.17
C VAL A 64 -6.14 -0.55 -1.41
N TYR A 65 -6.04 -1.85 -1.22
CA TYR A 65 -4.82 -2.64 -1.45
C TYR A 65 -4.96 -3.40 -2.77
N ARG A 66 -4.04 -3.18 -3.71
CA ARG A 66 -3.97 -3.94 -4.96
C ARG A 66 -2.66 -4.68 -5.05
N VAL A 67 -2.72 -5.94 -5.46
CA VAL A 67 -1.54 -6.78 -5.70
C VAL A 67 -1.67 -7.35 -7.09
N THR A 68 -0.62 -7.20 -7.90
CA THR A 68 -0.51 -7.82 -9.22
C THR A 68 0.61 -8.86 -9.19
N GLN A 69 0.27 -10.13 -9.46
CA GLN A 69 1.23 -11.24 -9.59
C GLN A 69 0.80 -12.13 -10.75
N ASN A 70 1.75 -12.59 -11.57
CA ASN A 70 1.46 -13.42 -12.76
C ASN A 70 0.34 -12.85 -13.65
N GLU A 71 0.38 -11.55 -13.91
CA GLU A 71 -0.63 -10.80 -14.70
C GLU A 71 -2.06 -10.83 -14.10
N GLN A 72 -2.22 -11.28 -12.86
CA GLN A 72 -3.49 -11.27 -12.13
C GLN A 72 -3.46 -10.19 -11.07
N THR A 73 -4.43 -9.28 -11.11
CA THR A 73 -4.60 -8.24 -10.09
C THR A 73 -5.73 -8.60 -9.13
N GLN A 74 -5.43 -8.59 -7.85
CA GLN A 74 -6.42 -8.69 -6.78
C GLN A 74 -6.54 -7.34 -6.07
N THR A 75 -7.76 -6.94 -5.74
CA THR A 75 -8.05 -5.75 -4.94
C THR A 75 -8.73 -6.18 -3.65
N VAL A 76 -8.23 -5.67 -2.52
CA VAL A 76 -8.73 -5.96 -1.17
C VAL A 76 -8.84 -4.66 -0.41
N GLU A 77 -9.88 -4.53 0.42
CA GLU A 77 -9.98 -3.43 1.37
C GLU A 77 -9.35 -3.83 2.72
N LEU A 78 -8.52 -2.92 3.25
CA LEU A 78 -7.86 -3.06 4.54
C LEU A 78 -8.20 -1.85 5.40
N THR A 79 -8.64 -2.05 6.63
CA THR A 79 -8.73 -0.95 7.61
C THR A 79 -7.72 -1.16 8.72
N THR A 80 -6.93 -0.12 9.01
CA THR A 80 -5.99 -0.12 10.13
C THR A 80 -6.49 0.82 11.22
N TYR A 81 -6.30 0.41 12.47
CA TYR A 81 -6.56 1.20 13.65
C TYR A 81 -5.30 1.15 14.49
N VAL A 82 -4.76 2.31 14.81
CA VAL A 82 -3.50 2.43 15.55
C VAL A 82 -3.75 3.42 16.66
N ARG A 83 -3.54 2.97 17.89
CA ARG A 83 -3.53 3.80 19.10
C ARG A 83 -2.50 3.17 20.04
N PRO A 84 -1.21 3.51 19.86
CA PRO A 84 -0.12 2.80 20.51
C PRO A 84 -0.35 2.63 22.02
N PRO A 85 -0.07 1.45 22.60
CA PRO A 85 0.52 0.27 21.96
C PRO A 85 -0.49 -0.63 21.22
N ASP A 86 -1.78 -0.28 21.25
CA ASP A 86 -2.84 -1.13 20.70
C ASP A 86 -3.03 -0.87 19.19
N MET A 87 -3.18 -1.94 18.42
CA MET A 87 -3.35 -1.89 16.98
C MET A 87 -4.35 -2.95 16.51
N ARG A 88 -5.05 -2.66 15.41
CA ARG A 88 -5.97 -3.58 14.75
C ARG A 88 -5.86 -3.45 13.24
N TRP A 89 -5.94 -4.58 12.54
CA TRP A 89 -6.05 -4.66 11.08
C TRP A 89 -7.28 -5.48 10.71
N ASP A 90 -8.18 -4.90 9.94
CA ASP A 90 -9.35 -5.58 9.38
C ASP A 90 -9.15 -5.86 7.90
N PHE A 91 -9.33 -7.11 7.50
CA PHE A 91 -9.28 -7.58 6.13
C PHE A 91 -10.66 -8.06 5.72
N ALA A 92 -11.23 -7.44 4.68
CA ALA A 92 -12.45 -7.90 4.05
C ALA A 92 -12.12 -8.99 3.00
N SER A 93 -12.75 -10.15 3.11
CA SER A 93 -12.61 -11.19 2.08
C SER A 93 -13.62 -10.93 0.95
N PRO A 94 -13.19 -10.88 -0.32
CA PRO A 94 -14.10 -10.76 -1.45
C PRO A 94 -15.00 -11.99 -1.63
N LEU A 95 -14.66 -13.12 -1.00
CA LEU A 95 -15.45 -14.36 -1.01
C LEU A 95 -16.45 -14.45 0.16
N GLY A 96 -16.57 -13.39 0.95
CA GLY A 96 -17.37 -13.36 2.18
C GLY A 96 -16.55 -13.68 3.42
N GLY A 97 -17.03 -13.15 4.56
CA GLY A 97 -16.33 -13.17 5.84
C GLY A 97 -15.33 -12.02 6.00
N ALA A 98 -14.86 -11.82 7.23
CA ALA A 98 -13.84 -10.84 7.56
C ALA A 98 -12.88 -11.43 8.59
N SER A 99 -11.62 -11.02 8.51
CA SER A 99 -10.60 -11.36 9.50
C SER A 99 -10.05 -10.08 10.11
N SER A 100 -9.84 -10.11 11.42
CA SER A 100 -9.29 -9.01 12.18
C SER A 100 -8.10 -9.49 12.98
N PHE A 101 -6.99 -8.78 12.90
CA PHE A 101 -5.82 -9.02 13.71
C PHE A 101 -5.71 -7.92 14.75
N PHE A 102 -5.50 -8.29 16.00
CA PHE A 102 -5.37 -7.37 17.11
C PHE A 102 -4.02 -7.56 17.77
N TYR A 103 -3.29 -6.47 17.96
CA TYR A 103 -2.15 -6.40 18.86
C TYR A 103 -2.59 -5.52 20.00
N LEU A 104 -2.86 -6.15 21.14
CA LEU A 104 -3.28 -5.46 22.34
C LEU A 104 -2.23 -5.68 23.41
N LYS A 105 -2.22 -4.83 24.44
CA LYS A 105 -1.42 -5.05 25.65
C LYS A 105 -1.52 -6.48 26.24
N ASP A 106 -2.66 -7.15 26.09
CA ASP A 106 -2.93 -8.48 26.66
C ASP A 106 -2.53 -9.65 25.74
N GLY A 107 -2.06 -9.34 24.53
CA GLY A 107 -1.57 -10.33 23.56
C GLY A 107 -1.97 -10.03 22.12
N ILE A 108 -1.67 -11.00 21.26
CA ILE A 108 -1.99 -10.94 19.83
C ILE A 108 -3.16 -11.88 19.56
N PHE A 109 -4.16 -11.40 18.84
CA PHE A 109 -5.39 -12.14 18.58
C PHE A 109 -5.74 -12.12 17.09
N ILE A 110 -6.24 -13.25 16.60
CA ILE A 110 -6.83 -13.36 15.27
C ILE A 110 -8.31 -13.66 15.47
N CYS A 111 -9.17 -12.81 14.93
CA CYS A 111 -10.61 -12.99 14.97
C CYS A 111 -11.14 -13.17 13.56
N SER A 112 -12.09 -14.08 13.38
CA SER A 112 -12.79 -14.24 12.11
C SER A 112 -14.30 -14.21 12.33
N SER A 113 -14.98 -13.49 11.44
CA SER A 113 -16.43 -13.58 11.26
C SER A 113 -16.69 -14.44 10.03
N GLY A 114 -16.58 -15.76 10.19
CA GLY A 114 -16.91 -16.75 9.16
C GLY A 114 -18.44 -17.04 9.11
N ALA A 115 -18.81 -18.25 8.70
CA ALA A 115 -20.21 -18.70 8.58
C ALA A 115 -20.96 -18.87 9.94
N GLN A 116 -20.31 -18.58 11.07
CA GLN A 116 -20.90 -18.70 12.40
C GLN A 116 -21.59 -17.38 12.80
N PRO A 117 -22.71 -17.45 13.55
CA PRO A 117 -23.47 -16.26 13.94
C PRO A 117 -22.72 -15.34 14.92
N THR A 118 -21.65 -15.81 15.55
CA THR A 118 -20.79 -15.00 16.44
C THR A 118 -19.34 -15.08 15.98
N PRO A 119 -18.62 -13.94 15.89
CA PRO A 119 -17.19 -13.95 15.63
C PRO A 119 -16.44 -14.75 16.69
N SER A 120 -15.40 -15.46 16.29
CA SER A 120 -14.51 -16.19 17.20
C SER A 120 -13.11 -15.62 17.11
N CYS A 121 -12.42 -15.57 18.26
CA CYS A 121 -11.04 -15.09 18.35
C CYS A 121 -10.13 -16.20 18.88
N VAL A 122 -8.88 -16.23 18.44
CA VAL A 122 -7.82 -17.08 18.99
C VAL A 122 -6.66 -16.21 19.41
N LYS A 123 -6.04 -16.51 20.55
CA LYS A 123 -4.80 -15.88 20.98
C LYS A 123 -3.63 -16.65 20.36
N ILE A 124 -2.69 -15.93 19.77
CA ILE A 124 -1.48 -16.53 19.17
C ILE A 124 -0.25 -16.18 20.01
N ALA A 125 0.80 -16.99 19.90
CA ALA A 125 2.00 -16.84 20.71
C ALA A 125 2.91 -15.74 20.15
N SER A 126 2.92 -15.54 18.83
CA SER A 126 3.81 -14.55 18.22
C SER A 126 3.23 -13.90 16.96
N ALA A 127 3.69 -12.67 16.69
CA ALA A 127 3.43 -11.94 15.45
C ALA A 127 3.93 -12.69 14.20
N ALA A 128 4.95 -13.54 14.34
CA ALA A 128 5.52 -14.32 13.25
C ALA A 128 4.52 -15.35 12.68
N GLU A 129 3.51 -15.74 13.46
CA GLU A 129 2.43 -16.62 13.02
C GLU A 129 1.40 -15.87 12.14
N MET A 130 1.47 -14.54 12.09
CA MET A 130 0.56 -13.74 11.27
C MET A 130 1.11 -13.58 9.86
N GLN A 131 0.34 -14.05 8.88
CA GLN A 131 0.56 -13.70 7.49
C GLN A 131 0.20 -12.23 7.27
N GLN A 132 1.19 -11.35 7.38
CA GLN A 132 1.06 -9.94 7.01
C GLN A 132 1.12 -9.74 5.50
N THR A 133 0.42 -8.74 4.98
CA THR A 133 0.62 -8.30 3.59
C THR A 133 2.00 -7.66 3.45
N ALA A 134 2.58 -7.70 2.24
CA ALA A 134 3.84 -7.01 1.96
C ALA A 134 3.79 -5.52 2.32
N SER A 135 2.64 -4.87 2.11
CA SER A 135 2.41 -3.48 2.51
C SER A 135 2.42 -3.25 4.03
N ALA A 136 1.86 -4.17 4.82
CA ALA A 136 1.88 -4.06 6.27
C ALA A 136 3.31 -4.27 6.81
N GLN A 137 4.05 -5.24 6.24
CA GLN A 137 5.43 -5.51 6.59
C GLN A 137 6.33 -4.32 6.26
N ILE A 138 6.22 -3.72 5.07
CA ILE A 138 7.07 -2.58 4.71
C ILE A 138 6.79 -1.34 5.53
N GLN A 139 5.51 -1.11 5.90
CA GLN A 139 5.18 -0.01 6.79
C GLN A 139 5.72 -0.24 8.19
N GLN A 140 5.65 -1.48 8.70
CA GLN A 140 6.27 -1.84 9.97
C GLN A 140 7.79 -1.63 9.91
N LEU A 141 8.42 -2.11 8.83
CA LEU A 141 9.85 -1.98 8.63
C LEU A 141 10.29 -0.52 8.55
N ALA A 142 9.55 0.32 7.81
CA ALA A 142 9.81 1.76 7.75
C ALA A 142 9.69 2.42 9.13
N ARG A 143 8.70 2.01 9.94
CA ARG A 143 8.51 2.52 11.31
C ARG A 143 9.64 2.13 12.25
N ASP A 144 9.99 0.86 12.26
CA ASP A 144 10.94 0.30 13.23
C ASP A 144 12.40 0.57 12.83
N HIS A 145 12.66 0.59 11.53
CA HIS A 145 13.99 0.70 10.92
C HIS A 145 14.03 1.72 9.78
N PRO A 146 13.67 3.00 10.01
CA PRO A 146 13.68 4.01 8.95
C PRO A 146 15.06 4.21 8.30
N GLU A 147 16.14 3.90 9.02
CA GLU A 147 17.53 3.92 8.53
C GLU A 147 17.82 2.88 7.43
N ARG A 148 16.98 1.85 7.27
CA ARG A 148 17.09 0.89 6.15
C ARG A 148 16.64 1.48 4.82
N PHE A 149 16.01 2.65 4.81
CA PHE A 149 15.51 3.27 3.59
C PHE A 149 16.35 4.49 3.22
N THR A 150 17.04 4.40 2.09
CA THR A 150 17.50 5.62 1.41
C THR A 150 16.29 6.28 0.77
N SER A 151 16.08 7.57 0.99
CA SER A 151 14.91 8.28 0.50
C SER A 151 15.26 9.54 -0.26
N THR A 152 14.59 9.77 -1.38
CA THR A 152 14.56 11.08 -2.05
C THR A 152 13.12 11.54 -2.08
N VAL A 153 12.85 12.75 -1.58
CA VAL A 153 11.53 13.37 -1.71
C VAL A 153 11.14 13.36 -3.21
N VAL A 154 9.88 13.31 -3.60
CA VAL A 154 9.51 13.41 -5.04
C VAL A 154 8.42 14.42 -5.31
N ALA A 155 7.26 14.24 -4.68
CA ALA A 155 6.10 15.09 -4.90
C ALA A 155 5.30 15.24 -3.62
N ALA A 156 4.58 16.35 -3.50
CA ALA A 156 3.47 16.47 -2.55
C ALA A 156 2.17 16.13 -3.28
N ARG A 157 1.24 15.45 -2.59
CA ARG A 157 -0.09 15.13 -3.14
C ARG A 157 -1.14 15.12 -2.03
N VAL A 158 -2.41 15.22 -2.40
CA VAL A 158 -3.53 15.06 -1.45
C VAL A 158 -4.10 13.65 -1.62
N ILE A 159 -4.21 12.89 -0.52
CA ILE A 159 -4.69 11.51 -0.50
C ILE A 159 -5.78 11.42 0.56
N ALA A 160 -6.98 10.95 0.18
CA ALA A 160 -8.14 10.93 1.08
C ALA A 160 -8.38 12.26 1.82
N GLY A 161 -8.16 13.39 1.14
CA GLY A 161 -8.30 14.73 1.71
C GLY A 161 -7.15 15.20 2.61
N VAL A 162 -6.09 14.39 2.78
CA VAL A 162 -4.93 14.71 3.62
C VAL A 162 -3.71 15.03 2.75
N SER A 163 -3.03 16.14 3.04
CA SER A 163 -1.75 16.49 2.42
C SER A 163 -0.67 15.47 2.77
N ALA A 164 0.06 14.99 1.77
CA ALA A 164 1.08 13.96 1.90
C ALA A 164 2.37 14.36 1.19
N GLN A 165 3.51 14.13 1.84
CA GLN A 165 4.83 14.18 1.23
C GLN A 165 5.21 12.76 0.78
N CYS A 166 5.51 12.62 -0.52
CA CYS A 166 5.95 11.36 -1.10
C CYS A 166 7.47 11.30 -1.24
N PHE A 167 8.00 10.10 -1.07
CA PHE A 167 9.40 9.74 -1.12
C PHE A 167 9.57 8.54 -2.05
N GLU A 168 10.52 8.64 -2.97
CA GLU A 168 11.12 7.44 -3.57
C GLU A 168 12.05 6.87 -2.52
N VAL A 169 11.82 5.61 -2.17
CA VAL A 169 12.61 4.87 -1.19
C VAL A 169 13.25 3.66 -1.84
N ASN A 170 14.43 3.32 -1.37
CA ASN A 170 15.09 2.08 -1.71
C ASN A 170 15.50 1.40 -0.40
N ASP A 171 15.02 0.18 -0.19
CA ASP A 171 15.40 -0.67 0.93
C ASP A 171 16.81 -1.20 0.70
N VAL A 172 17.75 -0.77 1.55
CA VAL A 172 19.18 -1.14 1.42
C VAL A 172 19.44 -2.63 1.61
N SER A 173 18.51 -3.36 2.22
CA SER A 173 18.59 -4.83 2.35
C SER A 173 18.12 -5.57 1.09
N ALA A 174 17.52 -4.85 0.14
CA ALA A 174 16.92 -5.38 -1.09
C ALA A 174 15.77 -6.38 -0.88
N GLU A 175 15.15 -6.43 0.30
CA GLU A 175 13.97 -7.28 0.55
C GLU A 175 12.77 -6.83 -0.29
N TYR A 176 12.56 -5.51 -0.37
CA TYR A 176 11.45 -4.93 -1.15
C TYR A 176 11.89 -4.06 -2.34
N GLY A 177 13.19 -3.78 -2.47
CA GLY A 177 13.75 -2.97 -3.55
C GLY A 177 13.32 -1.50 -3.51
N GLN A 178 13.07 -0.92 -4.69
CA GLN A 178 12.64 0.47 -4.84
C GLN A 178 11.10 0.58 -4.79
N GLY A 179 10.62 1.65 -4.17
CA GLY A 179 9.21 1.99 -4.18
C GLY A 179 8.94 3.43 -3.82
N THR A 180 7.66 3.76 -3.74
CA THR A 180 7.18 5.08 -3.32
C THR A 180 6.42 4.92 -2.03
N LEU A 181 6.73 5.76 -1.04
CA LEU A 181 5.97 5.89 0.20
C LEU A 181 5.50 7.33 0.36
N CYS A 182 4.24 7.54 0.76
CA CYS A 182 3.74 8.88 1.09
C CYS A 182 3.18 8.93 2.51
N TYR A 183 3.57 9.97 3.22
CA TYR A 183 3.15 10.21 4.60
C TYR A 183 2.58 11.62 4.73
N SER A 184 1.61 11.78 5.62
CA SER A 184 1.22 13.11 6.09
C SER A 184 2.32 13.75 6.95
N GLU A 185 2.16 15.03 7.28
CA GLU A 185 3.05 15.73 8.23
C GLU A 185 3.04 15.09 9.63
N GLN A 186 1.92 14.49 10.07
CA GLN A 186 1.84 13.78 11.34
C GLN A 186 2.31 12.31 11.27
N GLY A 187 2.93 11.91 10.15
CA GLY A 187 3.47 10.57 9.98
C GLY A 187 2.42 9.48 9.73
N LEU A 188 1.19 9.84 9.38
CA LEU A 188 0.19 8.86 8.90
C LEU A 188 0.66 8.25 7.56
N PRO A 189 0.73 6.91 7.42
CA PRO A 189 1.12 6.27 6.16
C PRO A 189 -0.04 6.27 5.18
N LEU A 190 -0.01 7.12 4.16
CA LEU A 190 -1.15 7.32 3.27
C LEU A 190 -1.03 6.56 1.94
N TYR A 191 0.19 6.20 1.54
CA TYR A 191 0.44 5.44 0.33
C TYR A 191 1.71 4.60 0.41
N SER A 192 1.66 3.43 -0.21
CA SER A 192 2.83 2.63 -0.53
C SER A 192 2.69 1.98 -1.90
N HIS A 193 3.75 2.01 -2.69
CA HIS A 193 3.84 1.29 -3.96
C HIS A 193 5.22 0.68 -4.10
N PHE A 194 5.29 -0.62 -4.35
CA PHE A 194 6.54 -1.33 -4.62
C PHE A 194 6.34 -2.27 -5.80
N SER A 195 7.38 -2.38 -6.61
CA SER A 195 7.41 -3.27 -7.77
C SER A 195 8.69 -4.11 -7.72
N SER A 196 8.55 -5.39 -8.03
CA SER A 196 9.60 -6.39 -8.00
C SER A 196 9.42 -7.36 -9.17
N ALA A 197 10.43 -8.20 -9.42
CA ALA A 197 10.31 -9.27 -10.41
C ALA A 197 9.17 -10.27 -10.09
N SER A 198 8.81 -10.42 -8.82
CA SER A 198 7.72 -11.29 -8.36
C SER A 198 6.32 -10.64 -8.44
N GLY A 199 6.23 -9.36 -8.77
CA GLY A 199 4.98 -8.62 -8.84
C GLY A 199 5.06 -7.24 -8.20
N GLU A 200 3.92 -6.58 -8.16
CA GLU A 200 3.77 -5.23 -7.60
C GLU A 200 2.62 -5.18 -6.61
N PHE A 201 2.69 -4.22 -5.69
CA PHE A 201 1.54 -3.87 -4.86
C PHE A 201 1.40 -2.37 -4.72
N THR A 202 0.16 -1.91 -4.59
CA THR A 202 -0.20 -0.55 -4.16
C THR A 202 -1.10 -0.64 -2.94
N MET A 203 -0.92 0.29 -2.01
CA MET A 203 -1.83 0.52 -0.90
C MET A 203 -2.08 2.01 -0.80
N GLU A 204 -3.31 2.45 -1.00
CA GLU A 204 -3.66 3.87 -0.98
C GLU A 204 -4.81 4.13 -0.01
N ALA A 205 -4.66 5.13 0.85
CA ALA A 205 -5.69 5.53 1.78
C ALA A 205 -6.92 6.04 1.01
N SER A 206 -8.10 5.51 1.34
CA SER A 206 -9.39 5.96 0.81
C SER A 206 -10.19 6.77 1.84
N ASP A 207 -9.90 6.60 3.13
CA ASP A 207 -10.52 7.34 4.24
C ASP A 207 -9.54 7.44 5.41
N VAL A 208 -9.49 8.60 6.07
CA VAL A 208 -8.55 8.88 7.17
C VAL A 208 -9.29 9.55 8.32
N SER A 209 -9.08 9.02 9.52
CA SER A 209 -9.50 9.61 10.79
C SER A 209 -8.34 9.55 11.78
N THR A 210 -8.18 10.58 12.61
CA THR A 210 -7.21 10.62 13.72
C THR A 210 -7.83 10.19 15.06
N THR A 211 -9.04 9.64 15.03
CA THR A 211 -9.77 9.19 16.21
C THR A 211 -9.90 7.68 16.21
N VAL A 212 -9.42 7.04 17.29
CA VAL A 212 -9.58 5.60 17.57
C VAL A 212 -10.20 5.43 18.95
N THR A 213 -11.36 4.81 18.99
CA THR A 213 -12.15 4.59 20.22
C THR A 213 -11.83 3.23 20.84
N ASP A 214 -12.24 3.04 22.09
CA ASP A 214 -12.12 1.73 22.75
C ASP A 214 -12.96 0.65 22.05
N ALA A 215 -14.07 1.05 21.42
CA ALA A 215 -14.91 0.14 20.64
C ALA A 215 -14.18 -0.39 19.40
N ASP A 216 -13.32 0.42 18.77
CA ASP A 216 -12.54 0.00 17.61
C ASP A 216 -11.52 -1.10 17.97
N LEU A 217 -11.06 -1.15 19.23
CA LEU A 217 -10.03 -2.07 19.70
C LEU A 217 -10.56 -3.22 20.57
N LYS A 218 -11.88 -3.30 20.77
CA LYS A 218 -12.52 -4.40 21.47
C LYS A 218 -12.58 -5.65 20.60
N LEU A 219 -12.19 -6.80 21.15
CA LEU A 219 -12.36 -8.09 20.47
C LEU A 219 -13.86 -8.34 20.16
N PRO A 220 -14.20 -8.76 18.92
CA PRO A 220 -15.59 -8.92 18.49
C PRO A 220 -16.27 -10.18 19.05
N GLY A 221 -15.52 -11.06 19.72
CA GLY A 221 -16.03 -12.32 20.26
C GLY A 221 -15.13 -12.90 21.33
N PRO A 222 -15.54 -14.02 21.95
CA PRO A 222 -14.75 -14.69 22.97
C PRO A 222 -13.45 -15.26 22.38
N VAL A 223 -12.40 -15.28 23.21
CA VAL A 223 -11.13 -15.93 22.88
C VAL A 223 -11.25 -17.43 23.15
N GLN A 224 -11.03 -18.23 22.12
CA GLN A 224 -10.96 -19.67 22.19
C GLN A 224 -9.55 -20.11 22.58
N THR A 225 -9.48 -21.20 23.34
CA THR A 225 -8.23 -21.89 23.64
C THR A 225 -8.03 -22.94 22.54
N LEU A 226 -6.96 -22.85 21.78
CA LEU A 226 -6.58 -23.93 20.86
C LEU A 226 -6.11 -25.12 21.70
N PRO A 227 -6.51 -26.36 21.36
CA PRO A 227 -6.09 -27.56 22.06
C PRO A 227 -4.60 -27.85 21.95
#